data_AF-A0A1L3JAE1-F1
#
_entry.id   AF-A0A1L3JAE1-F1
#
_cell.length_a   1.000
_cell.length_b   1.000
_cell.length_c   1.000
_cell.angle_alpha   90.00
_cell.angle_beta   90.00
_cell.angle_gamma   90.00
#
_symmetry.space_group_name_H-M   'P 1'
#
loop_
_entity.id
_entity.type
_entity.pdbx_description
1 polymer ?
#
loop_
_entity_poly.entity_id
_entity_poly.type
_entity_poly.pdbx_seq_one_letter_code
_entity_poly.pdbx_strand_id
1 'polypeptide(L)'
;MQSENKFFEDFAKMINGVAGTVAGVGREAENNFKEKARGWFSDLDMVSREEFDAVKAMAQKAREKSVMLEKRIEALENSIAAASAAPAAKKADTAAKDAPKTAPKKKPSGKK
;
A
#
# COMPACT_ATOMS: atom_id res chain seq x y z
N MET A 1 -58.17 -37.68 -22.38
CA MET A 1 -57.62 -37.30 -21.06
C MET A 1 -57.03 -38.52 -20.32
N GLN A 2 -56.07 -39.26 -20.91
CA GLN A 2 -55.49 -40.48 -20.31
C GLN A 2 -53.94 -40.55 -20.37
N SER A 3 -53.30 -39.75 -21.22
CA SER A 3 -51.84 -39.72 -21.40
C SER A 3 -51.12 -38.89 -20.34
N GLU A 4 -51.75 -37.83 -19.84
CA GLU A 4 -51.16 -36.90 -18.88
C GLU A 4 -50.95 -37.58 -17.52
N ASN A 5 -51.91 -38.37 -17.05
CA ASN A 5 -51.77 -39.10 -15.78
C ASN A 5 -50.63 -40.13 -15.78
N LYS A 6 -50.34 -40.81 -16.90
CA LYS A 6 -49.27 -41.82 -16.96
C LYS A 6 -47.87 -41.25 -16.76
N PHE A 7 -47.57 -40.09 -17.33
CA PHE A 7 -46.28 -39.43 -17.14
C PHE A 7 -46.06 -39.02 -15.68
N PHE A 8 -47.10 -38.50 -15.03
CA PHE A 8 -47.05 -38.18 -13.60
C PHE A 8 -46.97 -39.44 -12.72
N GLU A 9 -47.62 -40.53 -13.11
CA GLU A 9 -47.61 -41.80 -12.37
C GLU A 9 -46.23 -42.49 -12.45
N ASP A 10 -45.62 -42.51 -13.64
CA ASP A 10 -44.27 -43.03 -13.85
C ASP A 10 -43.22 -42.15 -13.14
N PHE A 11 -43.41 -40.83 -13.15
CA PHE A 11 -42.55 -39.89 -12.40
C PHE A 11 -42.70 -40.07 -10.89
N ALA A 12 -43.92 -40.24 -10.38
CA ALA A 12 -44.16 -40.53 -8.97
C ALA A 12 -43.57 -41.89 -8.56
N LYS A 13 -43.67 -42.92 -9.40
CA LYS A 13 -43.09 -44.24 -9.17
C LYS A 13 -41.55 -44.20 -9.22
N MET A 14 -40.99 -43.38 -10.10
CA MET A 14 -39.56 -43.10 -10.16
C MET A 14 -39.07 -42.33 -8.92
N ILE A 15 -39.78 -41.29 -8.49
CA ILE A 15 -39.44 -40.55 -7.25
C ILE A 15 -39.50 -41.48 -6.04
N ASN A 16 -40.54 -42.31 -5.92
CA ASN A 16 -40.65 -43.27 -4.81
C ASN A 16 -39.55 -44.35 -4.87
N GLY A 17 -39.15 -44.81 -6.07
CA GLY A 17 -38.03 -45.74 -6.25
C GLY A 17 -36.65 -45.10 -5.99
N VAL A 18 -36.50 -43.81 -6.27
CA VAL A 18 -35.27 -43.02 -6.04
C VAL A 18 -35.13 -42.62 -4.56
N ALA A 19 -36.22 -42.35 -3.86
CA ALA A 19 -36.18 -42.01 -2.43
C ALA A 19 -35.52 -43.10 -1.57
N GLY A 20 -35.66 -44.38 -1.94
CA GLY A 20 -35.05 -45.51 -1.23
C GLY A 20 -33.54 -45.67 -1.42
N THR A 21 -32.98 -45.26 -2.56
CA THR A 21 -31.53 -45.29 -2.82
C THR A 21 -30.81 -44.03 -2.31
N VAL A 22 -31.53 -42.91 -2.21
CA VAL A 22 -31.01 -41.61 -1.76
C VAL A 22 -30.59 -41.59 -0.28
N ALA A 23 -31.17 -42.41 0.59
CA ALA A 23 -30.78 -42.41 2.02
C ALA A 23 -29.38 -43.02 2.27
N GLY A 24 -29.01 -44.08 1.54
CA GLY A 24 -27.69 -44.71 1.63
C GLY A 24 -26.64 -43.99 0.78
N VAL A 25 -26.99 -43.69 -0.49
CA VAL A 25 -26.14 -42.93 -1.41
C VAL A 25 -25.94 -41.49 -0.92
N GLY A 26 -26.92 -40.90 -0.27
CA GLY A 26 -26.84 -39.54 0.26
C GLY A 26 -25.78 -39.38 1.34
N ARG A 27 -25.62 -40.37 2.22
CA ARG A 27 -24.60 -40.31 3.29
C ARG A 27 -23.19 -40.49 2.76
N GLU A 28 -23.00 -41.36 1.78
CA GLU A 28 -21.73 -41.54 1.07
C GLU A 28 -21.41 -40.33 0.17
N ALA A 29 -22.42 -39.76 -0.49
CA ALA A 29 -22.28 -38.53 -1.29
C ALA A 29 -21.97 -37.32 -0.41
N GLU A 30 -22.57 -37.20 0.78
CA GLU A 30 -22.29 -36.12 1.73
C GLU A 30 -20.84 -36.19 2.22
N ASN A 31 -20.34 -37.37 2.56
CA ASN A 31 -18.94 -37.55 2.98
C ASN A 31 -17.97 -37.24 1.84
N ASN A 32 -18.21 -37.78 0.64
CA ASN A 32 -17.40 -37.49 -0.54
C ASN A 32 -17.44 -36.00 -0.93
N PHE A 33 -18.59 -35.35 -0.80
CA PHE A 33 -18.74 -33.92 -1.05
C PHE A 33 -17.96 -33.09 -0.03
N LYS A 34 -18.02 -33.44 1.27
CA LYS A 34 -17.24 -32.76 2.32
C LYS A 34 -15.74 -32.91 2.09
N GLU A 35 -15.26 -34.08 1.70
CA GLU A 35 -13.84 -34.31 1.41
C GLU A 35 -13.39 -33.51 0.18
N LYS A 36 -14.17 -33.53 -0.92
CA LYS A 36 -13.89 -32.72 -2.11
C LYS A 36 -13.97 -31.22 -1.82
N ALA A 37 -14.93 -30.79 -1.00
CA ALA A 37 -15.03 -29.39 -0.60
C ALA A 37 -13.80 -28.98 0.21
N ARG A 38 -13.34 -29.80 1.17
CA ARG A 38 -12.12 -29.52 1.94
C ARG A 38 -10.87 -29.45 1.05
N GLY A 39 -10.72 -30.38 0.10
CA GLY A 39 -9.66 -30.33 -0.91
C GLY A 39 -9.73 -29.05 -1.73
N TRP A 40 -10.92 -28.71 -2.23
CA TRP A 40 -11.13 -27.49 -3.02
C TRP A 40 -10.85 -26.21 -2.23
N PHE A 41 -11.31 -26.10 -0.98
CA PHE A 41 -10.98 -24.96 -0.10
C PHE A 41 -9.49 -24.88 0.25
N SER A 42 -8.79 -26.02 0.30
CA SER A 42 -7.34 -26.06 0.50
C SER A 42 -6.56 -25.68 -0.77
N ASP A 43 -7.13 -25.94 -1.95
CA ASP A 43 -6.55 -25.61 -3.26
C ASP A 43 -6.83 -24.14 -3.66
N LEU A 44 -7.83 -23.51 -3.04
CA LEU A 44 -7.96 -22.07 -3.09
C LEU A 44 -6.78 -21.49 -2.30
N ASP A 45 -5.92 -20.72 -2.99
CA ASP A 45 -4.73 -20.05 -2.47
C ASP A 45 -5.08 -19.05 -1.35
N MET A 46 -5.49 -19.59 -0.21
CA MET A 46 -6.13 -18.87 0.86
C MET A 46 -5.06 -18.49 1.86
N VAL A 47 -4.71 -17.21 1.85
CA VAL A 47 -3.71 -16.65 2.77
C VAL A 47 -4.15 -16.94 4.20
N SER A 48 -3.29 -17.63 4.95
CA SER A 48 -3.57 -17.93 6.35
C SER A 48 -3.69 -16.64 7.15
N ARG A 49 -4.39 -16.70 8.28
CA ARG A 49 -4.57 -15.52 9.14
C ARG A 49 -3.22 -15.06 9.69
N GLU A 50 -2.33 -15.99 9.99
CA GLU A 50 -0.97 -15.75 10.45
C GLU A 50 -0.12 -15.03 9.40
N GLU A 51 -0.19 -15.45 8.13
CA GLU A 51 0.51 -14.76 7.03
C GLU A 51 -0.05 -13.36 6.80
N PHE A 52 -1.37 -13.21 6.87
CA PHE A 52 -2.01 -11.91 6.78
C PHE A 52 -1.55 -10.97 7.90
N ASP A 53 -1.51 -11.45 9.13
CA ASP A 53 -1.04 -10.67 10.28
C ASP A 53 0.45 -10.34 10.17
N ALA A 54 1.28 -11.25 9.66
CA ALA A 54 2.70 -11.01 9.41
C ALA A 54 2.92 -9.93 8.34
N VAL A 55 2.21 -9.99 7.21
CA VAL A 55 2.29 -8.98 6.15
C VAL A 55 1.77 -7.63 6.63
N LYS A 56 0.68 -7.62 7.42
CA LYS A 56 0.13 -6.40 8.02
C LYS A 56 1.14 -5.72 8.94
N ALA A 57 1.80 -6.47 9.82
CA ALA A 57 2.84 -5.95 10.69
C ALA A 57 4.05 -5.42 9.88
N MET A 58 4.45 -6.12 8.82
CA MET A 58 5.50 -5.67 7.91
C MET A 58 5.12 -4.36 7.20
N ALA A 59 3.88 -4.25 6.71
CA ALA A 59 3.37 -3.07 6.04
C ALA A 59 3.32 -1.85 6.97
N GLN A 60 2.89 -2.04 8.23
CA GLN A 60 2.92 -0.99 9.25
C GLN A 60 4.34 -0.49 9.51
N LYS A 61 5.28 -1.41 9.78
CA LYS A 61 6.69 -1.08 9.98
C LYS A 61 7.33 -0.39 8.78
N ALA A 62 6.94 -0.79 7.57
CA ALA A 62 7.41 -0.14 6.34
C ALA A 62 6.92 1.32 6.27
N ARG A 63 5.64 1.59 6.56
CA ARG A 63 5.07 2.94 6.58
C ARG A 63 5.74 3.84 7.61
N GLU A 64 5.97 3.34 8.81
CA GLU A 64 6.70 4.08 9.86
C GLU A 64 8.11 4.46 9.40
N LYS A 65 8.83 3.50 8.79
CA LYS A 65 10.17 3.75 8.23
C LYS A 65 10.15 4.76 7.09
N SER A 66 9.16 4.71 6.20
CA SER A 66 8.99 5.70 5.13
C SER A 66 8.89 7.11 5.70
N VAL A 67 8.00 7.33 6.68
CA VAL A 67 7.83 8.65 7.32
C VAL A 67 9.12 9.12 7.99
N MET A 68 9.86 8.23 8.66
CA MET A 68 11.15 8.59 9.26
C MET A 68 12.21 8.96 8.22
N LEU A 69 12.24 8.26 7.08
CA LEU A 69 13.17 8.54 5.99
C LEU A 69 12.84 9.87 5.30
N GLU A 70 11.56 10.14 5.04
CA GLU A 70 11.09 11.41 4.49
C GLU A 70 11.56 12.59 5.35
N LYS A 71 11.35 12.53 6.68
CA LYS A 71 11.85 13.56 7.60
C LYS A 71 13.37 13.75 7.56
N ARG A 72 14.12 12.66 7.40
CA ARG A 72 15.59 12.74 7.28
C ARG A 72 16.00 13.38 5.96
N ILE A 73 15.31 13.05 4.87
CA ILE A 73 15.55 13.65 3.56
C ILE A 73 15.28 15.15 3.62
N GLU A 74 14.13 15.57 4.15
CA GLU A 74 13.81 17.00 4.32
C GLU A 74 14.86 17.74 5.15
N ALA A 75 15.29 17.15 6.28
CA ALA A 75 16.33 17.76 7.12
C ALA A 75 17.67 17.90 6.37
N LEU A 76 18.05 16.89 5.59
CA LEU A 76 19.28 16.91 4.79
C LEU A 76 19.18 17.91 3.64
N GLU A 77 18.07 17.94 2.91
CA GLU A 77 17.82 18.89 1.82
C GLU A 77 17.88 20.34 2.34
N ASN A 78 17.24 20.61 3.47
CA ASN A 78 17.33 21.91 4.14
C ASN A 78 18.75 22.27 4.56
N SER A 79 19.52 21.30 5.08
CA SER A 79 20.92 21.54 5.47
C SER A 79 21.81 21.85 4.25
N ILE A 80 21.59 21.17 3.13
CA ILE A 80 22.31 21.38 1.88
C ILE A 80 21.95 22.75 1.29
N ALA A 81 20.66 23.12 1.31
CA ALA A 81 20.20 24.44 0.88
C ALA A 81 20.79 25.57 1.74
N ALA A 82 20.86 25.39 3.07
CA ALA A 82 21.50 26.33 3.96
C ALA A 82 23.02 26.44 3.72
N ALA A 83 23.69 25.32 3.45
CA ALA A 83 25.12 25.28 3.14
C ALA A 83 25.45 25.94 1.79
N SER A 84 24.58 25.82 0.79
CA SER A 84 24.75 26.45 -0.52
C SER A 84 24.44 27.95 -0.52
N ALA A 85 23.63 28.44 0.42
CA ALA A 85 23.34 29.86 0.63
C ALA A 85 24.42 30.60 1.46
N ALA A 86 25.22 29.88 2.25
CA ALA A 86 26.21 30.46 3.16
C ALA A 86 27.47 31.15 2.54
N PRO A 87 27.93 30.89 1.29
CA PRO A 87 29.15 31.52 0.80
C PRO A 87 28.96 32.99 0.37
N ALA A 88 27.71 33.48 0.26
CA ALA A 88 27.44 34.87 -0.16
C ALA A 88 27.45 35.87 1.01
N ALA A 89 27.02 35.48 2.22
CA ALA A 89 26.92 36.40 3.35
C ALA A 89 28.27 36.71 4.03
N LYS A 90 29.21 35.75 4.08
CA LYS A 90 30.54 35.97 4.70
C LYS A 90 31.51 36.82 3.86
N LYS A 91 31.24 37.03 2.56
CA LYS A 91 32.05 37.93 1.71
C LYS A 91 31.62 39.40 1.78
N ALA A 92 30.41 39.69 2.25
CA ALA A 92 29.91 41.06 2.37
C ALA A 92 30.43 41.77 3.64
N ASP A 93 30.62 41.03 4.74
CA ASP A 93 31.08 41.62 6.02
C ASP A 93 32.59 41.90 6.09
N THR A 94 33.42 41.19 5.31
CA THR A 94 34.87 41.44 5.25
C THR A 94 35.24 42.59 4.30
N ALA A 95 34.45 42.86 3.26
CA ALA A 95 34.72 43.95 2.32
C ALA A 95 34.38 45.36 2.86
N ALA A 96 33.52 45.45 3.88
CA ALA A 96 33.12 46.74 4.47
C ALA A 96 34.12 47.29 5.50
N LYS A 97 35.13 46.51 5.92
CA LYS A 97 36.09 46.90 6.96
C LYS A 97 37.44 47.44 6.43
N ASP A 98 37.72 47.31 5.13
CA ASP A 98 39.02 47.65 4.52
C ASP A 98 38.96 48.80 3.48
N ALA A 99 38.01 49.74 3.59
CA ALA A 99 37.99 50.92 2.71
C ALA A 99 38.90 52.04 3.26
N PRO A 100 39.95 52.49 2.52
CA PRO A 100 40.84 53.56 2.99
C PRO A 100 40.13 54.92 2.89
N LYS A 101 40.09 55.67 3.99
CA LYS A 101 39.65 57.08 4.02
C LYS A 101 40.64 57.92 3.20
N THR A 102 40.32 58.18 1.94
CA THR A 102 41.02 59.21 1.13
C THR A 102 40.11 60.41 0.89
N ALA A 103 40.74 61.58 0.98
CA ALA A 103 40.18 62.92 1.21
C ALA A 103 39.21 63.45 0.12
N PRO A 104 38.30 64.39 0.45
CA PRO A 104 37.51 65.07 -0.56
C PRO A 104 38.31 66.24 -1.18
N LYS A 105 38.50 66.18 -2.50
CA LYS A 105 38.97 67.29 -3.34
C LYS A 105 37.84 68.30 -3.63
N LYS A 106 38.05 69.60 -3.38
CA LYS A 106 37.45 70.79 -4.07
C LYS A 106 38.37 71.99 -3.78
N LYS A 107 38.74 72.93 -4.65
CA LYS A 107 38.47 73.37 -6.04
C LYS A 107 39.67 74.27 -6.45
N PRO A 108 40.06 74.40 -7.74
CA PRO A 108 40.99 75.44 -8.16
C PRO A 108 40.23 76.69 -8.60
N SER A 109 40.41 77.83 -7.93
CA SER A 109 40.07 79.14 -8.49
C SER A 109 40.92 80.22 -7.82
N GLY A 110 41.81 80.82 -8.59
CA GLY A 110 42.78 81.81 -8.11
C GLY A 110 42.30 83.26 -8.08
N LYS A 111 43.29 84.14 -7.90
CA LYS A 111 43.27 85.63 -7.86
C LYS A 111 42.55 86.19 -6.61
N LYS A 112 43.13 87.05 -5.79
CA LYS A 112 44.21 88.05 -5.89
C LYS A 112 44.97 88.09 -4.56
#